data_AF-A0AB34BZR3-F1
#
_entry.id   AF-A0AB34BZR3-F1
#
_cell.length_a   1.000
_cell.length_b   1.000
_cell.length_c   1.000
_cell.angle_alpha   90.00
_cell.angle_beta   90.00
_cell.angle_gamma   90.00
#
_symmetry.space_group_name_H-M   'P 1'
#
loop_
_entity.id
_entity.type
_entity.pdbx_description
1 polymer ?
#
loop_
_entity_poly.entity_id
_entity_poly.type
_entity_poly.pdbx_seq_one_letter_code
_entity_poly.pdbx_strand_id
1 'polypeptide(L)'
;MLVPISPMSQAAGMVPESTVVLVNVADGEGAMNVTNSDDKAMLLYTSLENLPEDQDSLLVVSPPVGRVEVGEKRLVRFIVQSEQPITAQRLKRVIFEGIPQSDPAAKAKIGVTVRQKGNARGGNRVERLQRVT
;
A
#
# COMPACT_ATOMS: atom_id res chain seq x y z
N MET A 1 -36.14 -17.44 18.52
CA MET A 1 -35.45 -16.29 17.90
C MET A 1 -34.02 -16.74 17.65
N LEU A 2 -33.64 -16.97 16.39
CA LEU A 2 -32.32 -17.48 16.01
C LEU A 2 -31.49 -16.27 15.55
N VAL A 3 -30.44 -15.92 16.29
CA VAL A 3 -29.53 -14.82 15.93
C VAL A 3 -28.51 -15.38 14.93
N PRO A 4 -28.45 -14.88 13.68
CA PRO A 4 -27.41 -15.30 12.75
C PRO A 4 -26.07 -14.78 13.26
N ILE A 5 -25.14 -15.69 13.52
CA ILE A 5 -23.74 -15.37 13.81
C ILE A 5 -23.11 -15.01 12.46
N SER A 6 -22.86 -13.73 12.23
CA SER A 6 -22.13 -13.27 11.04
C SER A 6 -20.73 -13.86 11.08
N PRO A 7 -20.25 -14.56 10.04
CA PRO A 7 -18.86 -15.01 9.98
C PRO A 7 -17.97 -13.78 10.01
N MET A 8 -17.05 -13.76 10.99
CA MET A 8 -16.03 -12.73 11.10
C MET A 8 -15.15 -12.82 9.85
N SER A 9 -15.35 -11.91 8.89
CA SER A 9 -14.49 -11.81 7.71
C SER A 9 -13.12 -11.35 8.20
N GLN A 10 -12.19 -12.29 8.35
CA GLN A 10 -10.79 -11.96 8.55
C GLN A 10 -10.25 -11.52 7.19
N ALA A 11 -9.91 -10.24 7.07
CA ALA A 11 -9.12 -9.78 5.94
C ALA A 11 -7.75 -10.46 6.04
N ALA A 12 -7.54 -11.49 5.21
CA ALA A 12 -6.26 -12.15 5.07
C ALA A 12 -5.29 -11.23 4.31
N GLY A 13 -4.07 -11.07 4.82
CA GLY A 13 -3.03 -10.33 4.12
C GLY A 13 -2.09 -9.53 5.02
N MET A 14 -1.51 -8.47 4.46
CA MET A 14 -0.53 -7.63 5.13
C MET A 14 -1.22 -6.51 5.90
N VAL A 15 -1.12 -6.56 7.23
CA VAL A 15 -1.81 -5.64 8.16
C VAL A 15 -0.78 -4.71 8.83
N PRO A 16 -0.75 -3.42 8.48
CA PRO A 16 0.11 -2.47 9.19
C PRO A 16 -0.39 -2.27 10.63
N GLU A 17 0.52 -2.01 11.57
CA GLU A 17 0.18 -1.81 12.99
C GLU A 17 -0.59 -0.50 13.25
N SER A 18 -0.55 0.44 12.30
CA SER A 18 -1.35 1.67 12.34
C SER A 18 -1.76 2.10 10.93
N THR A 19 -2.66 3.07 10.84
CA THR A 19 -3.13 3.63 9.56
C THR A 19 -2.23 4.73 9.00
N VAL A 20 -1.35 5.29 9.84
CA VAL A 20 -0.49 6.44 9.52
C VAL A 20 0.89 6.23 10.12
N VAL A 21 1.92 6.41 9.29
CA VAL A 21 3.31 6.53 9.73
C VAL A 21 3.63 8.01 9.87
N LEU A 22 4.16 8.41 11.02
CA LEU A 22 4.76 9.73 11.18
C LEU A 22 6.26 9.62 10.97
N VAL A 23 6.79 10.37 10.01
CA VAL A 23 8.23 10.49 9.78
C VAL A 23 8.67 11.89 10.19
N ASN A 24 9.43 11.97 11.26
CA ASN A 24 10.06 13.22 11.66
C ASN A 24 11.34 13.41 10.87
N VAL A 25 11.42 14.51 10.11
CA VAL A 25 12.55 14.80 9.23
C VAL A 25 13.86 14.94 10.00
N ALA A 26 13.80 15.42 11.25
CA ALA A 26 14.98 15.55 12.11
C ALA A 26 15.59 14.20 12.52
N ASP A 27 14.76 13.15 12.61
CA ASP A 27 15.18 11.81 12.99
C ASP A 27 15.70 11.02 11.77
N GLY A 28 15.48 11.53 10.54
CA GLY A 28 15.96 10.96 9.29
C GLY A 28 15.20 9.70 8.84
N GLU A 29 14.42 9.06 9.70
CA GLU A 29 13.57 7.93 9.35
C GLU A 29 12.33 7.82 10.25
N GLY A 30 11.34 7.07 9.76
CA GLY A 30 10.26 6.51 10.56
C GLY A 30 10.13 5.02 10.28
N ALA A 31 9.35 4.30 11.09
CA ALA A 31 9.19 2.86 10.93
C ALA A 31 7.76 2.40 11.25
N MET A 32 7.42 1.23 10.72
CA MET A 32 6.12 0.58 10.95
C MET A 32 6.26 -0.93 10.86
N ASN A 33 5.66 -1.65 11.79
CA ASN A 33 5.49 -3.09 11.65
C ASN A 33 4.28 -3.43 10.78
N VAL A 34 4.45 -4.46 9.96
CA VAL A 34 3.39 -5.06 9.15
C VAL A 34 3.28 -6.54 9.52
N THR A 35 2.09 -6.99 9.89
CA THR A 35 1.80 -8.36 10.29
C THR A 35 1.21 -9.13 9.13
N ASN A 36 1.63 -10.37 8.91
CA ASN A 36 0.93 -11.26 8.00
C ASN A 36 -0.20 -11.99 8.76
N SER A 37 -1.45 -11.66 8.47
CA SER A 37 -2.65 -12.29 9.05
C SER A 37 -3.19 -13.46 8.20
N ASP A 38 -2.53 -13.79 7.09
CA ASP A 38 -2.90 -14.91 6.22
C ASP A 38 -2.53 -16.26 6.85
N ASP A 39 -3.07 -17.35 6.30
CA ASP A 39 -2.80 -18.72 6.73
C ASP A 39 -1.53 -19.33 6.10
N LYS A 40 -0.86 -18.57 5.23
CA LYS A 40 0.37 -18.94 4.53
C LYS A 40 1.43 -17.85 4.61
N ALA A 41 2.68 -18.26 4.45
CA ALA A 41 3.78 -17.33 4.23
C ALA A 41 3.59 -16.56 2.91
N MET A 42 3.91 -15.27 2.94
CA MET A 42 3.77 -14.38 1.79
C MET A 42 5.00 -13.47 1.66
N LEU A 43 5.23 -12.96 0.45
CA LEU A 43 6.14 -11.84 0.26
C LEU A 43 5.38 -10.53 0.53
N LEU A 44 5.91 -9.70 1.42
CA LEU A 44 5.50 -8.32 1.57
C LEU A 44 6.28 -7.47 0.56
N TYR A 45 5.56 -6.82 -0.35
CA TYR A 45 6.08 -5.73 -1.17
C TYR A 45 5.58 -4.39 -0.63
N THR A 46 6.50 -3.47 -0.38
CA THR A 46 6.18 -2.11 0.07
C THR A 46 6.60 -1.10 -0.97
N SER A 47 5.72 -0.16 -1.28
CA SER A 47 6.00 0.94 -2.20
C SER A 47 5.43 2.26 -1.71
N LEU A 48 6.01 3.36 -2.18
CA LEU A 48 5.50 4.71 -1.98
C LEU A 48 4.90 5.22 -3.27
N GLU A 49 3.76 5.89 -3.16
CA GLU A 49 3.10 6.60 -4.25
C GLU A 49 2.93 8.07 -3.89
N ASN A 50 3.23 8.91 -4.87
CA ASN A 50 2.98 10.33 -4.80
C ASN A 50 1.48 10.62 -4.88
N LEU A 51 1.07 11.71 -4.24
CA LEU A 51 -0.27 12.25 -4.34
C LEU A 51 -0.34 13.27 -5.48
N PRO A 52 -1.51 13.49 -6.11
CA PRO A 52 -1.66 14.49 -7.18
C PRO A 52 -1.10 15.88 -6.81
N GLU A 53 -1.30 16.30 -5.57
CA GLU A 53 -0.85 17.56 -4.99
C GLU A 53 0.66 17.63 -4.68
N ASP A 54 1.35 16.49 -4.63
CA ASP A 54 2.76 16.40 -4.19
C ASP A 54 3.50 15.26 -4.89
N GLN A 55 4.29 15.63 -5.90
CA GLN A 55 5.09 14.71 -6.73
C GLN A 55 6.55 14.56 -6.28
N ASP A 56 6.96 15.24 -5.21
CA ASP A 56 8.37 15.23 -4.78
C ASP A 56 8.77 13.87 -4.21
N SER A 57 9.94 13.36 -4.58
CA SER A 57 10.47 12.13 -3.95
C SER A 57 11.20 12.50 -2.67
N LEU A 58 10.56 12.24 -1.53
CA LEU A 58 11.04 12.67 -0.20
C LEU A 58 11.44 11.50 0.72
N LEU A 59 10.99 10.29 0.38
CA LEU A 59 11.14 9.10 1.20
C LEU A 59 11.49 7.89 0.33
N VAL A 60 12.25 6.97 0.90
CA VAL A 60 12.44 5.61 0.37
C VAL A 60 12.10 4.57 1.42
N VAL A 61 11.73 3.38 0.97
CA VAL A 61 11.35 2.27 1.86
C VAL A 61 12.43 1.19 1.91
N SER A 62 12.66 0.62 3.08
CA SER A 62 13.65 -0.43 3.28
C SER A 62 13.24 -1.45 4.35
N PRO A 63 13.31 -2.77 4.07
CA PRO A 63 13.47 -3.37 2.74
C PRO A 63 12.20 -3.20 1.89
N PRO A 64 12.29 -3.07 0.56
CA PRO A 64 11.10 -2.96 -0.30
C PRO A 64 10.37 -4.29 -0.48
N VAL A 65 11.07 -5.42 -0.37
CA VAL A 65 10.51 -6.78 -0.44
C VAL A 65 11.05 -7.61 0.71
N GLY A 66 10.19 -8.40 1.37
CA GLY A 66 10.61 -9.38 2.35
C GLY A 66 9.58 -10.48 2.56
N ARG A 67 10.03 -11.70 2.83
CA ARG A 67 9.12 -12.79 3.23
C ARG A 67 8.64 -12.58 4.67
N VAL A 68 7.37 -12.88 4.93
CA VAL A 68 6.74 -12.79 6.25
C VAL A 68 5.98 -14.10 6.49
N GLU A 69 6.35 -14.84 7.53
CA GLU A 69 5.65 -16.07 7.92
C GLU A 69 4.29 -15.77 8.56
N VAL A 70 3.50 -16.82 8.77
CA VAL A 70 2.16 -16.71 9.36
C VAL A 70 2.22 -16.10 10.76
N GLY A 71 1.48 -15.01 10.98
CA GLY A 71 1.43 -14.29 12.26
C GLY A 71 2.69 -13.48 12.59
N GLU A 72 3.73 -13.55 11.74
CA GLU A 72 4.95 -12.77 11.96
C GLU A 72 4.77 -11.30 11.58
N LYS A 73 5.66 -10.49 12.15
CA LYS A 73 5.77 -9.06 11.89
C LYS A 73 7.04 -8.76 11.12
N ARG A 74 6.95 -7.81 10.20
CA ARG A 74 8.09 -7.23 9.49
C ARG A 74 8.16 -5.74 9.75
N LEU A 75 9.32 -5.29 10.24
CA LEU A 75 9.63 -3.87 10.36
C LEU A 75 9.97 -3.30 8.98
N VAL A 76 9.27 -2.26 8.58
CA VAL A 76 9.54 -1.47 7.37
C VAL A 76 9.98 -0.07 7.80
N ARG A 77 11.07 0.40 7.22
CA ARG A 77 11.61 1.76 7.46
C ARG A 77 11.29 2.68 6.29
N PHE A 78 11.04 3.94 6.64
CA PHE A 78 10.79 5.06 5.73
C PHE A 78 11.90 6.07 5.96
N ILE A 79 12.85 6.11 5.04
CA ILE A 79 14.08 6.89 5.19
C ILE A 79 13.92 8.18 4.39
N VAL A 80 14.23 9.31 5.01
CA VAL A 80 14.21 10.62 4.38
C VAL A 80 15.29 10.68 3.30
N GLN A 81 14.87 10.93 2.07
CA GLN A 81 15.74 11.18 0.94
C GLN A 81 15.19 12.38 0.19
N SER A 82 15.68 13.57 0.53
CA SER A 82 15.31 14.82 -0.15
C SER A 82 16.55 15.66 -0.42
N GLU A 83 16.61 16.26 -1.61
CA GLU A 83 17.67 17.18 -1.99
C GLU A 83 17.44 18.59 -1.43
N GLN A 84 16.19 18.91 -1.08
CA GLN A 84 15.79 20.21 -0.56
C GLN A 84 15.24 20.08 0.86
N PRO A 85 15.39 21.10 1.72
CA PRO A 85 14.82 21.07 3.06
C PRO A 85 13.29 20.91 3.01
N ILE A 86 12.76 19.96 3.78
CA ILE A 86 11.31 19.78 3.97
C ILE A 86 10.85 20.77 5.05
N THR A 87 10.26 21.89 4.62
CA THR A 87 9.89 23.01 5.51
C THR A 87 8.42 22.99 5.95
N ALA A 88 7.61 22.11 5.38
CA ALA A 88 6.20 21.95 5.68
C ALA A 88 5.83 20.47 5.79
N GLN A 89 4.71 20.17 6.44
CA GLN A 89 4.18 18.81 6.49
C GLN A 89 3.78 18.35 5.08
N ARG A 90 4.24 17.15 4.70
CA ARG A 90 3.97 16.51 3.41
C ARG A 90 3.27 15.19 3.62
N LEU A 91 2.38 14.83 2.71
CA LEU A 91 1.64 13.57 2.76
C LEU A 91 2.05 12.69 1.59
N LYS A 92 2.41 11.45 1.90
CA LYS A 92 2.74 10.41 0.92
C LYS A 92 1.90 9.17 1.19
N ARG A 93 1.63 8.39 0.15
CA ARG A 93 0.88 7.14 0.27
C ARG A 93 1.85 5.97 0.30
N VAL A 94 1.81 5.18 1.36
CA VAL A 94 2.44 3.85 1.38
C VAL A 94 1.43 2.80 0.96
N ILE A 95 1.91 1.78 0.23
CA ILE A 95 1.15 0.59 -0.12
C ILE A 95 1.93 -0.63 0.37
N PHE A 96 1.24 -1.48 1.13
CA PHE A 96 1.71 -2.80 1.55
C PHE A 96 0.93 -3.85 0.77
N GLU A 97 1.62 -4.67 0.00
CA GLU A 97 1.02 -5.70 -0.84
C GLU A 97 1.56 -7.07 -0.43
N GLY A 98 0.65 -7.98 -0.08
CA GLY A 98 0.98 -9.39 0.13
C GLY A 98 0.94 -10.12 -1.20
N ILE A 99 2.07 -10.72 -1.58
CA ILE A 99 2.21 -11.53 -2.78
C ILE A 99 2.31 -13.00 -2.35
N PRO A 100 1.32 -13.85 -2.66
CA PRO A 100 1.39 -15.28 -2.41
C PRO A 100 2.59 -15.89 -3.12
N GLN A 101 3.31 -16.79 -2.46
CA GLN A 101 4.39 -17.52 -3.11
C GLN A 101 3.83 -18.71 -3.87
N SER A 102 4.24 -18.86 -5.14
CA SER A 102 3.85 -20.00 -5.96
C SER A 102 4.39 -21.29 -5.37
N ASP A 103 3.51 -22.27 -5.18
CA ASP A 103 3.89 -23.63 -4.81
C ASP A 103 4.45 -24.35 -6.06
N PRO A 104 5.72 -24.80 -6.06
CA PRO A 104 6.30 -25.53 -7.18
C PRO A 104 5.57 -26.86 -7.50
N ALA A 105 4.86 -27.44 -6.53
CA ALA A 105 4.11 -28.68 -6.67
C ALA A 105 2.67 -28.47 -7.17
N ALA A 106 2.19 -27.22 -7.24
CA ALA A 106 0.84 -26.93 -7.69
C ALA A 106 0.75 -26.99 -9.23
N LYS A 107 -0.12 -27.87 -9.74
CA LYS A 107 -0.55 -27.85 -11.15
C LYS A 107 -0.97 -26.43 -11.53
N ALA A 108 -0.44 -25.90 -12.64
CA ALA A 108 -0.58 -24.52 -13.13
C ALA A 108 -1.74 -23.71 -12.51
N LYS A 109 -1.44 -22.91 -11.48
CA LYS A 109 -2.37 -21.94 -10.87
C LYS A 109 -1.94 -20.53 -11.26
N ILE A 110 -2.88 -19.70 -11.71
CA ILE A 110 -2.65 -18.27 -11.95
C ILE A 110 -3.07 -17.52 -10.67
N GLY A 111 -2.11 -16.91 -9.98
CA GLY A 111 -2.39 -15.97 -8.89
C GLY A 111 -2.64 -14.58 -9.48
N VAL A 112 -3.83 -14.01 -9.24
CA VAL A 112 -4.17 -12.66 -9.69
C VAL A 112 -4.35 -11.74 -8.48
N THR A 113 -3.51 -10.71 -8.35
CA THR A 113 -3.72 -9.62 -7.40
C THR A 113 -4.32 -8.43 -8.15
N VAL A 114 -5.54 -8.01 -7.77
CA VAL A 114 -6.20 -6.85 -8.38
C VAL A 114 -5.99 -5.62 -7.50
N ARG A 115 -5.38 -4.57 -8.07
CA ARG A 115 -5.18 -3.29 -7.42
C ARG A 115 -6.01 -2.20 -8.11
N GLN A 116 -7.14 -1.82 -7.51
CA GLN A 116 -7.97 -0.73 -8.01
C GLN A 116 -7.44 0.61 -7.51
N LYS A 117 -6.99 1.47 -8.43
CA LYS A 117 -6.72 2.89 -8.15
C LYS A 117 -7.91 3.72 -8.59
N GLY A 118 -8.56 4.42 -7.66
CA GLY A 118 -9.63 5.36 -7.97
C GLY A 118 -9.05 6.61 -8.65
N ASN A 119 -9.41 6.84 -9.91
CA ASN A 119 -9.14 8.11 -10.60
C ASN A 119 -10.41 8.96 -10.55
N ALA A 120 -10.47 9.94 -9.66
CA ALA A 120 -11.56 10.91 -9.63
C ALA A 120 -11.37 11.93 -10.76
N ARG A 121 -11.88 11.62 -11.95
CA ARG A 121 -12.12 12.62 -13.01
C ARG A 121 -13.58 12.56 -13.47
N GLY A 122 -14.45 13.14 -12.67
CA GLY A 122 -15.81 13.52 -13.07
C GLY A 122 -15.84 15.01 -13.36
N GLY A 123 -15.43 15.41 -14.57
CA GLY A 123 -15.48 16.79 -15.05
C GLY A 123 -16.39 16.89 -16.27
N ASN A 124 -17.48 17.62 -16.09
CA ASN A 124 -18.58 17.90 -17.02
C ASN A 124 -18.09 18.27 -18.45
N ARG A 125 -18.50 17.51 -19.48
CA ARG A 125 -18.28 17.87 -20.90
C ARG A 125 -19.61 18.29 -21.54
N VAL A 126 -20.05 19.51 -21.22
CA VAL A 126 -20.97 20.26 -22.07
C VAL A 126 -20.13 21.05 -23.07
N GLU A 127 -19.89 20.47 -24.24
CA GLU A 127 -19.53 21.22 -25.46
C GLU A 127 -19.62 20.26 -26.66
N ARG A 128 -20.87 20.01 -27.07
CA ARG A 128 -21.20 19.68 -28.45
C ARG A 128 -21.97 20.88 -28.97
N LEU A 129 -21.35 21.64 -29.87
CA LEU A 129 -21.95 22.36 -30.99
C LEU A 129 -20.84 23.25 -31.59
N GLN A 130 -19.98 22.66 -32.41
CA GLN A 130 -19.33 23.41 -33.48
C GLN A 130 -19.86 22.89 -34.81
N ARG A 131 -20.39 23.87 -35.56
CA ARG A 131 -20.96 23.80 -36.89
C ARG A 131 -20.00 23.13 -37.87
N VAL A 132 -20.54 22.36 -38.81
CA VAL A 132 -19.91 22.15 -40.11
C VAL A 132 -20.96 22.51 -41.16
N THR A 133 -20.49 23.30 -42.11
CA THR A 133 -21.12 23.87 -43.31
C THR A 133 -21.95 22.88 -44.11
#